data_AF-A0A814EJE2-F1
#
_entry.id   AF-A0A814EJE2-F1
#
_cell.length_a   1.000
_cell.length_b   1.000
_cell.length_c   1.000
_cell.angle_alpha   90.00
_cell.angle_beta   90.00
_cell.angle_gamma   90.00
#
_symmetry.space_group_name_H-M   'P 1'
#
loop_
_entity.id
_entity.type
_entity.pdbx_description
1 polymer ?
#
loop_
_entity_poly.entity_id
_entity_poly.type
_entity_poly.pdbx_seq_one_letter_code
_entity_poly.pdbx_strand_id
1 'polypeptide(L)'
;MATRGPQTKVQKVMVQPINLIFRYLQNRSRIQVWLYEQATTRIEGYIIGFDEYMNLVLDDAEEILIKKNQRKKIGRILLKANLPDPRRFFIMEQPIGSPTRSTYRGSHIFGFAAKYSGLPIDQFNFFLAEILALIFAICFRRYLPPKPNNLIKRHLVASLLGIALGQFCFGSQIWHLILQSCISYLMLCIIPPKHSYKVVFIFCMLYMSAIHIHRLIYDYGNYTLDISGPLMINTQKLTALAFSFYDGYRSKQRAKRRRPDDDNETPALTEDQDKQKILDIPHPIEFLSYVFYFHGICVGPLCFYKDYLDYIEGRNLLVIPTSTSQQTQSQDTPNEYHAETMQPSTFWPVFTKISQCLAWGYIFINYTSVYKIEYNISQEMVNSPFFKRLQYLLFSTFCNRAKYYFAFLLSEAINNAGGLGLNGVDEKGRPKWNLLTNVKPLQLETATSLKVILDNWNIQTTTWLRRICYDRLKQGRTLGVFVLSALWHGFYPGYYVCFILAAFETYAGRGIRRQIRPHFQKNEVTKAIYACITWFGSQLALNFAVTPFVLMEVQKVWYFYKTWYFIVPVVSVVLALTLKGASTKDAKKPQPAKETDKTKSN
;
A
#
# COMPACT_ATOMS: atom_id res chain seq x y z
N MET A 1 7.33 -12.59 55.59
CA MET A 1 6.82 -13.52 54.56
C MET A 1 6.21 -12.69 53.43
N ALA A 2 6.93 -12.55 52.31
CA ALA A 2 6.42 -11.85 51.12
C ALA A 2 6.05 -12.88 50.05
N THR A 3 4.78 -12.91 49.67
CA THR A 3 4.21 -13.84 48.69
C THR A 3 4.61 -13.44 47.27
N ARG A 4 5.35 -14.31 46.57
CA ARG A 4 5.62 -14.19 45.13
C ARG A 4 4.36 -14.53 44.35
N GLY A 5 3.91 -13.59 43.51
CA GLY A 5 2.82 -13.81 42.55
C GLY A 5 3.20 -14.81 41.44
N PRO A 6 2.21 -15.39 40.72
CA PRO A 6 2.44 -16.44 39.75
C PRO A 6 3.10 -15.89 38.48
N GLN A 7 4.27 -16.42 38.14
CA GLN A 7 4.92 -16.17 36.85
C GLN A 7 4.13 -16.85 35.72
N THR A 8 3.58 -16.06 34.80
CA THR A 8 3.02 -16.52 33.53
C THR A 8 4.11 -17.22 32.71
N LYS A 9 3.99 -18.55 32.55
CA LYS A 9 4.83 -19.34 31.64
C LYS A 9 4.54 -18.92 30.20
N VAL A 10 5.51 -18.28 29.56
CA VAL A 10 5.54 -18.07 28.11
C VAL A 10 5.60 -19.45 27.44
N GLN A 11 4.55 -19.85 26.74
CA GLN A 11 4.50 -21.11 26.02
C GLN A 11 5.35 -20.97 24.73
N LYS A 12 6.59 -21.47 24.78
CA LYS A 12 7.49 -21.54 23.62
C LYS A 12 6.84 -22.40 22.54
N VAL A 13 6.49 -21.80 21.40
CA VAL A 13 6.15 -22.53 20.18
C VAL A 13 7.36 -23.41 19.81
N MET A 14 7.21 -24.74 19.90
CA MET A 14 8.26 -25.66 19.45
C MET A 14 8.27 -25.67 17.92
N VAL A 15 9.24 -24.97 17.34
CA VAL A 15 9.60 -25.13 15.94
C VAL A 15 10.26 -26.51 15.79
N GLN A 16 9.80 -27.32 14.83
CA GLN A 16 10.46 -28.59 14.54
C GLN A 16 11.92 -28.32 14.14
N PRO A 17 12.93 -28.96 14.79
CA PRO A 17 14.35 -28.68 14.55
C PRO A 17 14.78 -28.75 13.09
N ILE A 18 14.16 -29.62 12.29
CA ILE A 18 14.43 -29.78 10.87
C ILE A 18 14.10 -28.52 10.05
N ASN A 19 13.02 -27.80 10.39
CA ASN A 19 12.64 -26.56 9.70
C ASN A 19 13.65 -25.44 9.97
N LEU A 20 14.31 -25.46 11.13
CA LEU A 20 15.34 -24.50 11.48
C LEU A 20 16.63 -24.77 10.69
N ILE A 21 17.03 -26.04 10.55
CA ILE A 21 18.18 -26.44 9.72
C ILE A 21 17.95 -26.12 8.26
N PHE A 22 16.75 -26.43 7.75
CA PHE A 22 16.38 -26.12 6.37
C PHE A 22 16.44 -24.61 6.11
N ARG A 23 15.97 -23.79 7.06
CA ARG A 23 16.10 -22.33 7.00
C ARG A 23 17.57 -21.89 6.97
N TYR A 24 18.44 -22.45 7.81
CA TYR A 24 19.86 -22.10 7.80
C TYR A 24 20.57 -22.51 6.51
N LEU A 25 20.20 -23.66 5.93
CA LEU A 25 20.67 -24.11 4.62
C LEU A 25 20.23 -23.17 3.50
N GLN A 26 18.93 -22.83 3.42
CA GLN A 26 18.38 -21.95 2.39
C GLN A 26 18.96 -20.53 2.45
N ASN A 27 19.06 -19.97 3.66
CA ASN A 27 19.58 -18.62 3.86
C ASN A 27 21.11 -18.54 3.76
N ARG A 28 21.79 -19.68 3.63
CA ARG A 28 23.25 -19.80 3.73
C ARG A 28 23.77 -19.08 4.99
N SER A 29 23.07 -19.28 6.11
CA SER A 29 23.43 -18.67 7.38
C SER A 29 24.68 -19.35 7.95
N ARG A 30 25.62 -18.55 8.45
CA ARG A 30 26.74 -19.11 9.22
C ARG A 30 26.23 -19.54 10.60
N ILE A 31 26.33 -20.82 10.89
CA ILE A 31 25.82 -21.40 12.13
C ILE A 31 26.96 -21.71 13.09
N GLN A 32 26.63 -21.80 14.38
CA GLN A 32 27.53 -22.37 15.39
C GLN A 32 26.94 -23.68 15.92
N VAL A 33 27.72 -24.75 15.83
CA VAL A 33 27.39 -26.08 16.36
C VAL A 33 28.09 -26.27 17.69
N TRP A 34 27.29 -26.59 18.70
CA TRP A 34 27.77 -26.94 20.03
C TRP A 34 28.02 -28.45 20.09
N LEU A 35 29.25 -28.85 20.41
CA LEU A 35 29.63 -30.24 20.56
C LEU A 35 29.30 -30.72 21.98
N TYR A 36 28.60 -31.85 22.10
CA TYR A 36 28.21 -32.41 23.39
C TYR A 36 29.43 -32.85 24.23
N GLU A 37 30.36 -33.57 23.62
CA GLU A 37 31.53 -34.13 24.32
C GLU A 37 32.63 -33.09 24.56
N GLN A 38 32.64 -32.00 23.79
CA GLN A 38 33.67 -30.97 23.84
C GLN A 38 33.07 -29.60 24.18
N ALA A 39 32.78 -29.39 25.47
CA ALA A 39 32.18 -28.15 25.95
C ALA A 39 33.02 -26.90 25.68
N THR A 40 34.34 -27.02 25.50
CA THR A 40 35.27 -25.91 25.23
C THR A 40 35.43 -25.59 23.75
N THR A 41 34.88 -26.40 22.86
CA THR A 41 35.07 -26.30 21.41
C THR A 41 33.74 -26.04 20.72
N ARG A 42 33.73 -25.13 19.75
CA ARG A 42 32.59 -24.89 18.86
C ARG A 42 33.03 -25.03 17.42
N ILE A 43 32.11 -25.45 16.57
CA ILE A 43 32.33 -25.51 15.13
C ILE A 43 31.43 -24.49 14.46
N GLU A 44 32.01 -23.60 13.66
CA GLU A 44 31.28 -22.61 12.88
C GLU A 44 31.39 -22.94 11.40
N GLY A 45 30.32 -22.80 10.64
CA GLY A 45 30.34 -23.09 9.20
C GLY A 45 29.00 -22.84 8.52
N TYR A 46 28.93 -23.06 7.21
CA TYR A 46 27.70 -22.98 6.44
C TYR A 46 27.16 -24.36 6.17
N ILE A 47 25.90 -24.63 6.52
CA ILE A 47 25.25 -25.90 6.15
C ILE A 47 25.12 -25.94 4.63
N ILE A 48 25.62 -27.01 4.00
CA ILE A 48 25.44 -27.29 2.56
C ILE A 48 24.66 -28.58 2.30
N GLY A 49 24.45 -29.40 3.33
CA GLY A 49 23.61 -30.59 3.26
C GLY A 49 23.38 -31.19 4.64
N PHE A 50 22.30 -31.94 4.78
CA PHE A 50 22.02 -32.75 5.96
C PHE A 50 21.20 -33.99 5.59
N ASP A 51 21.21 -35.01 6.43
CA ASP A 51 20.41 -36.23 6.26
C ASP A 51 19.35 -36.42 7.36
N GLU A 52 18.58 -37.49 7.26
CA GLU A 52 17.54 -37.88 8.22
C GLU A 52 18.06 -38.16 9.64
N TYR A 53 19.36 -38.42 9.78
CA TYR A 53 20.03 -38.63 11.06
C TYR A 53 20.61 -37.34 11.64
N MET A 54 20.43 -36.19 10.98
CA MET A 54 20.99 -34.89 11.35
C MET A 54 22.51 -34.83 11.25
N ASN A 55 23.12 -35.66 10.40
CA ASN A 55 24.50 -35.45 9.99
C ASN A 55 24.56 -34.16 9.16
N LEU A 56 25.48 -33.26 9.48
CA LEU A 56 25.59 -31.94 8.82
C LEU A 56 26.86 -31.88 7.98
N VAL A 57 26.73 -31.52 6.70
CA VAL A 57 27.86 -31.13 5.89
C VAL A 57 28.04 -29.63 6.02
N LEU A 58 29.18 -29.20 6.58
CA LEU A 58 29.53 -27.79 6.73
C LEU A 58 30.63 -27.40 5.73
N ASP A 59 30.46 -26.26 5.08
CA ASP A 59 31.46 -25.61 4.24
C ASP A 59 32.09 -24.41 4.96
N ASP A 60 33.35 -24.11 4.61
CA ASP A 60 34.17 -23.06 5.25
C ASP A 60 34.17 -23.15 6.79
N ALA A 61 34.31 -24.36 7.32
CA ALA A 61 34.20 -24.63 8.74
C ALA A 61 35.46 -24.20 9.51
N GLU A 62 35.24 -23.65 10.71
CA GLU A 62 36.26 -23.24 11.68
C GLU A 62 36.00 -23.89 13.04
N GLU A 63 37.05 -24.39 13.67
CA GLU A 63 37.07 -24.81 15.06
C GLU A 63 37.37 -23.62 15.96
N ILE A 64 36.65 -23.49 17.07
CA ILE A 64 36.80 -22.37 18.01
C ILE A 64 36.97 -22.92 19.41
N LEU A 65 38.16 -22.67 19.97
CA LEU A 65 38.46 -22.94 21.37
C LEU A 65 38.00 -21.74 22.21
N ILE A 66 36.85 -21.88 22.89
CA ILE A 66 36.18 -20.80 23.62
C ILE A 66 37.13 -20.13 24.64
N LYS A 67 37.91 -20.93 25.38
CA LYS A 67 38.79 -20.40 26.43
C LYS A 67 39.96 -19.56 25.93
N LYS A 68 40.42 -19.80 24.70
CA LYS A 68 41.62 -19.15 24.13
C LYS A 68 41.28 -18.22 22.96
N ASN A 69 40.00 -18.13 22.58
CA ASN A 69 39.50 -17.44 21.39
C ASN A 69 40.32 -17.78 20.11
N GLN A 70 40.86 -18.98 20.04
CA GLN A 70 41.70 -19.43 18.94
C GLN A 70 40.82 -20.10 17.89
N ARG A 71 40.93 -19.61 16.65
CA ARG A 71 40.19 -20.13 15.49
C ARG A 71 41.13 -20.97 14.63
N LYS A 72 40.69 -22.17 14.25
CA LYS A 72 41.41 -23.06 13.35
C LYS A 72 40.53 -23.38 12.15
N LYS A 73 40.99 -23.07 10.94
CA LYS A 73 40.25 -23.41 9.72
C LYS A 73 40.31 -24.91 9.47
N ILE A 74 39.15 -25.55 9.30
CA ILE A 74 39.02 -26.99 9.04
C ILE A 74 38.49 -27.24 7.61
N GLY A 75 37.88 -26.24 6.97
CA GLY A 75 37.41 -26.37 5.58
C GLY A 75 36.09 -27.13 5.51
N ARG A 76 35.92 -28.03 4.55
CA ARG A 76 34.68 -28.80 4.40
C ARG A 76 34.70 -30.03 5.29
N ILE A 77 33.68 -30.19 6.13
CA ILE A 77 33.60 -31.29 7.09
C ILE A 77 32.19 -31.91 7.10
N LEU A 78 32.13 -33.18 7.48
CA LEU A 78 30.90 -33.88 7.85
C LEU A 78 30.85 -34.03 9.37
N LEU A 79 29.86 -33.42 10.01
CA LEU A 79 29.56 -33.62 11.42
C LEU A 79 28.54 -34.73 11.58
N LYS A 80 28.92 -35.79 12.29
CA LYS A 80 28.04 -36.92 12.56
C LYS A 80 27.23 -36.71 13.81
N ALA A 81 25.93 -36.98 13.73
CA ALA A 81 25.03 -36.99 14.87
C ALA A 81 24.90 -38.42 15.42
N ASN A 82 25.59 -38.72 16.53
CA ASN A 82 25.42 -40.00 17.25
C ASN A 82 24.10 -40.00 18.04
N LEU A 83 23.03 -40.51 17.42
CA LEU A 83 21.67 -40.60 17.96
C LEU A 83 21.50 -41.76 18.97
N PRO A 84 20.60 -41.63 19.96
CA PRO A 84 19.15 -41.46 19.75
C PRO A 84 18.53 -40.14 20.22
N ASP A 85 19.29 -39.17 20.73
CA ASP A 85 18.74 -37.91 21.24
C ASP A 85 19.09 -36.70 20.34
N PRO A 86 18.12 -36.08 19.64
CA PRO A 86 18.33 -34.86 18.84
C PRO A 86 18.77 -33.64 19.67
N ARG A 87 18.83 -33.74 21.00
CA ARG A 87 19.38 -32.71 21.91
C ARG A 87 20.91 -32.66 21.95
N ARG A 88 21.62 -33.59 21.30
CA ARG A 88 23.09 -33.66 21.37
C ARG A 88 23.82 -32.57 20.57
N PHE A 89 23.12 -31.83 19.71
CA PHE A 89 23.68 -30.66 19.03
C PHE A 89 22.73 -29.48 19.18
N PHE A 90 23.25 -28.36 19.68
CA PHE A 90 22.55 -27.09 19.65
C PHE A 90 23.10 -26.28 18.47
N ILE A 91 22.23 -26.04 17.49
CA ILE A 91 22.52 -25.17 16.36
C ILE A 91 21.93 -23.79 16.69
N MET A 92 22.81 -22.83 16.94
CA MET A 92 22.39 -21.44 17.10
C MET A 92 22.84 -20.63 15.90
N GLU A 93 21.96 -19.76 15.44
CA GLU A 93 22.35 -18.62 14.63
C GLU A 93 23.31 -17.77 15.48
N GLN A 94 24.41 -17.33 14.87
CA GLN A 94 25.41 -16.49 15.56
C GLN A 94 24.73 -15.25 16.17
N PRO A 95 25.06 -14.87 17.42
CA PRO A 95 24.74 -13.54 17.90
C PRO A 95 25.46 -12.51 17.02
N ILE A 96 24.71 -11.47 16.64
CA ILE A 96 25.06 -10.38 15.70
C ILE A 96 26.48 -9.86 15.99
N GLY A 97 27.44 -10.22 15.14
CA GLY A 97 28.85 -9.87 15.31
C GLY A 97 29.79 -10.22 14.14
N SER A 98 29.35 -11.02 13.17
CA SER A 98 29.98 -11.13 11.84
C SER A 98 28.95 -10.73 10.78
N PRO A 99 29.36 -10.15 9.64
CA PRO A 99 28.45 -9.49 8.72
C PRO A 99 27.61 -10.53 7.97
N THR A 100 26.50 -10.94 8.57
CA THR A 100 25.33 -11.28 7.77
C THR A 100 25.03 -10.01 6.99
N ARG A 101 25.20 -10.04 5.65
CA ARG A 101 24.77 -8.92 4.80
C ARG A 101 23.30 -8.70 5.09
N SER A 102 22.99 -7.70 5.91
CA SER A 102 21.64 -7.18 6.05
C SER A 102 21.12 -6.95 4.64
N THR A 103 20.02 -7.61 4.27
CA THR A 103 19.39 -7.44 2.96
C THR A 103 18.93 -6.00 2.76
N TYR A 104 18.76 -5.27 3.87
CA TYR A 104 18.49 -3.85 3.89
C TYR A 104 19.68 -3.02 3.38
N ARG A 105 19.45 -2.34 2.27
CA ARG A 105 20.43 -1.51 1.56
C ARG A 105 20.43 -0.03 1.97
N GLY A 106 19.49 0.38 2.82
CA GLY A 106 19.39 1.76 3.30
C GLY A 106 20.48 2.14 4.31
N SER A 107 20.33 3.31 4.93
CA SER A 107 21.30 3.85 5.87
C SER A 107 21.42 3.02 7.15
N HIS A 108 22.64 2.76 7.60
CA HIS A 108 22.91 2.09 8.89
C HIS A 108 23.31 3.06 10.01
N ILE A 109 23.33 4.37 9.73
CA ILE A 109 23.81 5.43 10.65
C ILE A 109 23.05 5.39 11.99
N PHE A 110 21.74 5.14 11.96
CA PHE A 110 20.87 5.11 13.14
C PHE A 110 20.65 3.70 13.71
N GLY A 111 21.52 2.73 13.40
CA GLY A 111 21.38 1.36 13.91
C GLY A 111 21.35 1.28 15.46
N PHE A 112 22.06 2.19 16.14
CA PHE A 112 22.04 2.29 17.60
C PHE A 112 20.65 2.68 18.14
N ALA A 113 20.00 3.65 17.50
CA ALA A 113 18.68 4.14 17.90
C ALA A 113 17.59 3.12 17.57
N ALA A 114 17.69 2.45 16.40
CA ALA A 114 16.81 1.36 16.03
C ALA A 114 16.84 0.25 17.10
N LYS A 115 18.04 -0.15 17.55
CA LYS A 115 18.21 -1.15 18.61
C LYS A 115 17.56 -0.72 19.94
N TYR A 116 17.67 0.56 20.31
CA TYR A 116 17.04 1.09 21.53
C TYR A 116 15.50 1.10 21.42
N SER A 117 14.96 1.42 20.24
CA SER A 117 13.51 1.42 19.99
C SER A 117 12.89 0.03 19.90
N GLY A 118 13.70 -1.02 19.74
CA GLY A 118 13.22 -2.39 19.48
C GLY A 118 12.66 -2.60 18.07
N LEU A 119 12.74 -1.61 17.17
CA LEU A 119 12.30 -1.72 15.78
C LEU A 119 13.43 -2.23 14.87
N PRO A 120 13.09 -3.04 13.84
CA PRO A 120 13.99 -3.28 12.71
C PRO A 120 14.48 -1.98 12.08
N ILE A 121 15.74 -1.94 11.64
CA ILE A 121 16.39 -0.71 11.14
C ILE A 121 15.69 -0.13 9.91
N ASP A 122 15.14 -0.98 9.04
CA ASP A 122 14.36 -0.58 7.87
C ASP A 122 13.07 0.16 8.29
N GLN A 123 12.34 -0.38 9.27
CA GLN A 123 11.14 0.25 9.82
C GLN A 123 11.45 1.54 10.58
N PHE A 124 12.55 1.55 11.34
CA PHE A 124 13.00 2.74 12.07
C PHE A 124 13.36 3.88 11.11
N ASN A 125 14.19 3.61 10.10
CA ASN A 125 14.56 4.61 9.11
C ASN A 125 13.34 5.09 8.31
N PHE A 126 12.44 4.18 7.95
CA PHE A 126 11.21 4.53 7.27
C PHE A 126 10.38 5.52 8.10
N PHE A 127 10.18 5.23 9.39
CA PHE A 127 9.46 6.11 10.30
C PHE A 127 10.17 7.47 10.47
N LEU A 128 11.50 7.46 10.66
CA LEU A 128 12.28 8.69 10.78
C LEU A 128 12.17 9.55 9.51
N ALA A 129 12.19 8.95 8.33
CA ALA A 129 12.03 9.67 7.07
C ALA A 129 10.66 10.35 6.94
N GLU A 130 9.57 9.72 7.40
CA GLU A 130 8.24 10.33 7.43
C GLU A 130 8.17 11.51 8.42
N ILE A 131 8.82 11.41 9.58
CA ILE A 131 8.93 12.55 10.53
C ILE A 131 9.73 13.70 9.92
N LEU A 132 10.85 13.41 9.27
CA LEU A 132 11.64 14.41 8.56
C LEU A 132 10.84 15.04 7.40
N ALA A 133 10.09 14.24 6.65
CA ALA A 133 9.21 14.74 5.59
C ALA A 133 8.13 15.67 6.13
N LEU A 134 7.57 15.41 7.32
CA LEU A 134 6.62 16.32 7.96
C LEU A 134 7.26 17.68 8.29
N ILE A 135 8.46 17.67 8.87
CA ILE A 135 9.21 18.89 9.18
C ILE A 135 9.55 19.64 7.88
N PHE A 136 10.06 18.94 6.87
CA PHE A 136 10.36 19.51 5.57
C PHE A 136 9.12 20.09 4.90
N ALA A 137 7.94 19.47 5.05
CA ALA A 137 6.69 19.98 4.49
C ALA A 137 6.30 21.34 5.08
N ILE A 138 6.42 21.48 6.41
CA ILE A 138 6.17 22.75 7.11
C ILE A 138 7.16 23.82 6.66
N CYS A 139 8.45 23.50 6.63
CA CYS A 139 9.51 24.42 6.19
C CYS A 139 9.35 24.81 4.72
N PHE A 140 9.10 23.84 3.83
CA PHE A 140 8.91 24.05 2.40
C PHE A 140 7.75 25.01 2.13
N ARG A 141 6.63 24.83 2.85
CA ARG A 141 5.47 25.72 2.75
C ARG A 141 5.77 27.14 3.24
N ARG A 142 6.52 27.27 4.34
CA ARG A 142 6.83 28.57 4.99
C ARG A 142 7.87 29.39 4.23
N TYR A 143 8.94 28.75 3.76
CA TYR A 143 10.12 29.43 3.19
C TYR A 143 10.13 29.48 1.67
N LEU A 144 9.43 28.57 1.00
CA LEU A 144 9.33 28.55 -0.46
C LEU A 144 7.86 28.65 -0.90
N PRO A 145 7.11 29.73 -0.60
CA PRO A 145 5.73 29.87 -1.05
C PRO A 145 5.65 29.82 -2.60
N PRO A 146 4.52 29.36 -3.18
CA PRO A 146 4.34 29.24 -4.63
C PRO A 146 4.18 30.63 -5.28
N LYS A 147 5.31 31.32 -5.42
CA LYS A 147 5.46 32.61 -6.10
C LYS A 147 6.28 32.39 -7.38
N PRO A 148 6.14 33.23 -8.41
CA PRO A 148 6.88 33.09 -9.68
C PRO A 148 8.40 32.87 -9.49
N ASN A 149 9.04 33.68 -8.63
CA ASN A 149 10.48 33.60 -8.36
C ASN A 149 10.92 32.31 -7.62
N ASN A 150 9.97 31.54 -7.08
CA ASN A 150 10.22 30.32 -6.33
C ASN A 150 9.88 29.05 -7.10
N LEU A 151 9.26 29.12 -8.29
CA LEU A 151 8.74 27.93 -8.98
C LEU A 151 9.83 26.88 -9.24
N ILE A 152 10.92 27.28 -9.90
CA ILE A 152 12.05 26.37 -10.17
C ILE A 152 12.67 25.87 -8.87
N LYS A 153 12.85 26.75 -7.87
CA LYS A 153 13.39 26.38 -6.55
C LYS A 153 12.52 25.34 -5.86
N ARG A 154 11.19 25.50 -5.91
CA ARG A 154 10.23 24.54 -5.35
C ARG A 154 10.37 23.19 -6.02
N HIS A 155 10.46 23.13 -7.34
CA HIS A 155 10.66 21.88 -8.05
C HIS A 155 11.97 21.18 -7.68
N LEU A 156 13.08 21.92 -7.67
CA LEU A 156 14.40 21.37 -7.34
C LEU A 156 14.45 20.89 -5.89
N VAL A 157 14.02 21.70 -4.93
CA VAL A 157 14.02 21.33 -3.50
C VAL A 157 13.11 20.14 -3.25
N ALA A 158 11.92 20.10 -3.85
CA ALA A 158 11.02 18.96 -3.69
C ALA A 158 11.64 17.65 -4.20
N SER A 159 12.34 17.70 -5.34
CA SER A 159 13.04 16.56 -5.94
C SER A 159 14.24 16.11 -5.12
N LEU A 160 15.11 17.05 -4.73
CA LEU A 160 16.35 16.77 -4.02
C LEU A 160 16.07 16.17 -2.64
N LEU A 161 15.09 16.71 -1.92
CA LEU A 161 14.69 16.14 -0.63
C LEU A 161 14.10 14.73 -0.79
N GLY A 162 13.31 14.48 -1.83
CA GLY A 162 12.74 13.14 -2.03
C GLY A 162 13.78 12.11 -2.45
N ILE A 163 14.75 12.49 -3.30
CA ILE A 163 15.90 11.64 -3.62
C ILE A 163 16.71 11.36 -2.36
N ALA A 164 16.98 12.37 -1.52
CA ALA A 164 17.72 12.20 -0.28
C ALA A 164 17.01 11.25 0.70
N LEU A 165 15.71 11.42 0.92
CA LEU A 165 14.91 10.52 1.77
C LEU A 165 14.83 9.11 1.18
N GLY A 166 14.64 8.97 -0.13
CA GLY A 166 14.63 7.68 -0.81
C GLY A 166 15.98 6.96 -0.70
N GLN A 167 17.09 7.67 -0.86
CA GLN A 167 18.44 7.11 -0.68
C GLN A 167 18.69 6.73 0.78
N PHE A 168 18.18 7.52 1.74
CA PHE A 168 18.29 7.22 3.15
C PHE A 168 17.55 5.92 3.54
N CYS A 169 16.33 5.72 3.03
CA CYS A 169 15.53 4.53 3.31
C CYS A 169 15.94 3.30 2.48
N PHE A 170 16.28 3.47 1.21
CA PHE A 170 16.41 2.33 0.28
C PHE A 170 17.82 2.17 -0.30
N GLY A 171 18.72 3.13 -0.02
CA GLY A 171 20.09 3.12 -0.53
C GLY A 171 20.13 3.05 -2.05
N SER A 172 21.04 2.21 -2.57
CA SER A 172 21.23 2.04 -4.01
C SER A 172 19.99 1.52 -4.76
N GLN A 173 18.97 0.99 -4.07
CA GLN A 173 17.75 0.54 -4.74
C GLN A 173 16.96 1.69 -5.37
N ILE A 174 17.20 2.96 -4.98
CA ILE A 174 16.55 4.12 -5.61
C ILE A 174 16.78 4.19 -7.13
N TRP A 175 17.87 3.59 -7.63
CA TRP A 175 18.13 3.47 -9.07
C TRP A 175 16.99 2.81 -9.83
N HIS A 176 16.20 1.94 -9.19
CA HIS A 176 15.02 1.36 -9.83
C HIS A 176 13.93 2.39 -10.13
N LEU A 177 13.73 3.38 -9.24
CA LEU A 177 12.78 4.48 -9.48
C LEU A 177 13.28 5.40 -10.59
N ILE A 178 14.57 5.71 -10.59
CA ILE A 178 15.21 6.55 -11.61
C ILE A 178 15.08 5.89 -12.98
N LEU A 179 15.49 4.62 -13.11
CA LEU A 179 15.48 3.90 -14.37
C LEU A 179 14.07 3.77 -14.95
N GLN A 180 13.09 3.36 -14.13
CA GLN A 180 11.70 3.24 -14.57
C GLN A 180 11.16 4.59 -15.06
N SER A 181 11.48 5.68 -14.36
CA SER A 181 10.99 7.02 -14.68
C SER A 181 11.66 7.60 -15.93
N CYS A 182 12.98 7.46 -16.07
CA CYS A 182 13.73 7.93 -17.23
C CYS A 182 13.26 7.23 -18.52
N ILE A 183 13.16 5.89 -18.50
CA ILE A 183 12.71 5.13 -19.67
C ILE A 183 11.25 5.51 -20.02
N SER A 184 10.38 5.63 -19.03
CA SER A 184 8.98 6.03 -19.27
C SER A 184 8.87 7.43 -19.86
N TYR A 185 9.68 8.37 -19.39
CA TYR A 185 9.71 9.74 -19.94
C TYR A 185 10.20 9.75 -21.39
N LEU A 186 11.29 9.05 -21.70
CA LEU A 186 11.78 8.90 -23.07
C LEU A 186 10.72 8.29 -24.00
N MET A 187 9.99 7.27 -23.52
CA MET A 187 8.87 6.68 -24.26
C MET A 187 7.75 7.71 -24.53
N LEU A 188 7.44 8.60 -23.59
CA LEU A 188 6.47 9.68 -23.81
C LEU A 188 6.95 10.71 -24.83
N CYS A 189 8.25 11.00 -24.87
CA CYS A 189 8.84 11.95 -25.81
C CYS A 189 8.95 11.40 -27.25
N ILE A 190 9.28 10.13 -27.40
CA ILE A 190 9.60 9.52 -28.70
C ILE A 190 8.36 8.90 -29.36
N ILE A 191 7.50 8.24 -28.58
CA ILE A 191 6.36 7.48 -29.11
C ILE A 191 5.14 8.40 -29.26
N PRO A 192 4.42 8.37 -30.40
CA PRO A 192 3.22 9.17 -30.58
C PRO A 192 2.18 8.96 -29.46
N PRO A 193 1.47 10.00 -28.99
CA PRO A 193 0.53 9.92 -27.87
C PRO A 193 -0.56 8.83 -28.02
N LYS A 194 -0.95 8.52 -29.26
CA LYS A 194 -1.90 7.44 -29.58
C LYS A 194 -1.45 6.06 -29.09
N HIS A 195 -0.16 5.82 -28.92
CA HIS A 195 0.41 4.53 -28.55
C HIS A 195 1.22 4.58 -27.25
N SER A 196 1.83 5.72 -26.91
CA SER A 196 2.77 5.83 -25.78
C SER A 196 2.18 5.36 -24.45
N TYR A 197 0.91 5.65 -24.16
CA TYR A 197 0.26 5.23 -22.91
C TYR A 197 0.22 3.71 -22.71
N LYS A 198 0.02 2.93 -23.80
CA LYS A 198 0.04 1.46 -23.73
C LYS A 198 1.45 0.94 -23.51
N VAL A 199 2.41 1.51 -24.23
CA VAL A 199 3.82 1.08 -24.15
C VAL A 199 4.39 1.38 -22.77
N VAL A 200 4.17 2.60 -22.24
CA VAL A 200 4.56 2.97 -20.88
C VAL A 200 3.87 2.07 -19.85
N PHE A 201 2.57 1.78 -20.01
CA PHE A 201 1.87 0.87 -19.12
C PHE A 201 2.49 -0.53 -19.10
N ILE A 202 2.73 -1.12 -20.27
CA ILE A 202 3.33 -2.46 -20.39
C ILE A 202 4.74 -2.45 -19.79
N PHE A 203 5.57 -1.47 -20.14
CA PHE A 203 6.92 -1.33 -19.59
C PHE A 203 6.91 -1.22 -18.06
N CYS A 204 6.11 -0.31 -17.50
CA CYS A 204 6.06 -0.11 -16.05
C CYS A 204 5.59 -1.36 -15.31
N MET A 205 4.56 -2.05 -15.82
CA MET A 205 4.04 -3.27 -15.22
C MET A 205 5.04 -4.43 -15.32
N LEU A 206 5.72 -4.61 -16.46
CA LEU A 206 6.75 -5.64 -16.62
C LEU A 206 7.97 -5.37 -15.75
N TYR A 207 8.41 -4.12 -15.67
CA TYR A 207 9.55 -3.71 -14.84
C TYR A 207 9.27 -3.98 -13.35
N MET A 208 8.13 -3.52 -12.85
CA MET A 208 7.69 -3.80 -11.48
C MET A 208 7.52 -5.30 -11.24
N SER A 209 7.00 -6.04 -12.24
CA SER A 209 6.87 -7.49 -12.15
C SER A 209 8.21 -8.19 -11.98
N ALA A 210 9.23 -7.76 -12.72
CA ALA A 210 10.59 -8.28 -12.59
C ALA A 210 11.17 -8.02 -11.20
N ILE A 211 10.91 -6.84 -10.60
CA ILE A 211 11.33 -6.53 -9.23
C ILE A 211 10.59 -7.39 -8.20
N HIS A 212 9.28 -7.59 -8.36
CA HIS A 212 8.51 -8.50 -7.50
C HIS A 212 9.01 -9.94 -7.59
N ILE A 213 9.30 -10.44 -8.79
CA ILE A 213 9.87 -11.80 -8.99
C ILE A 213 11.27 -11.88 -8.38
N HIS A 214 12.12 -10.88 -8.59
CA HIS A 214 13.45 -10.83 -7.98
C HIS A 214 13.33 -10.89 -6.46
N ARG A 215 12.39 -10.14 -5.85
CA ARG A 215 12.08 -10.20 -4.42
C ARG A 215 11.65 -11.57 -3.94
N LEU A 216 10.81 -12.27 -4.71
CA LEU A 216 10.45 -13.66 -4.39
C LEU A 216 11.66 -14.60 -4.36
N ILE A 217 12.71 -14.32 -5.13
CA ILE A 217 13.91 -15.16 -5.17
C ILE A 217 14.82 -14.90 -3.97
N TYR A 218 15.05 -13.63 -3.59
CA TYR A 218 16.01 -13.28 -2.54
C TYR A 218 15.42 -13.09 -1.13
N ASP A 219 14.11 -12.87 -0.99
CA ASP A 219 13.44 -12.61 0.30
C ASP A 219 12.02 -13.21 0.37
N TYR A 220 11.91 -14.52 0.08
CA TYR A 220 10.64 -15.24 0.07
C TYR A 220 10.00 -15.33 1.47
N GLY A 221 8.72 -14.99 1.57
CA GLY A 221 7.91 -15.12 2.79
C GLY A 221 8.18 -14.07 3.88
N ASN A 222 9.11 -13.14 3.67
CA ASN A 222 9.44 -12.11 4.65
C ASN A 222 8.83 -10.74 4.31
N TYR A 223 8.59 -9.96 5.35
CA TYR A 223 8.05 -8.60 5.26
C TYR A 223 9.15 -7.57 5.55
N THR A 224 10.15 -7.48 4.68
CA THR A 224 11.13 -6.38 4.70
C THR A 224 10.58 -5.16 3.95
N LEU A 225 10.85 -3.95 4.47
CA LEU A 225 10.59 -2.73 3.72
C LEU A 225 11.69 -2.55 2.68
N ASP A 226 11.32 -2.61 1.41
CA ASP A 226 12.23 -2.43 0.29
C ASP A 226 11.64 -1.47 -0.77
N ILE A 227 12.41 -1.21 -1.82
CA ILE A 227 12.01 -0.29 -2.88
C ILE A 227 10.72 -0.68 -3.62
N SER A 228 10.25 -1.93 -3.48
CA SER A 228 9.05 -2.39 -4.20
C SER A 228 7.81 -1.54 -3.85
N GLY A 229 7.68 -1.08 -2.59
CA GLY A 229 6.59 -0.18 -2.17
C GLY A 229 6.60 1.16 -2.91
N PRO A 230 7.69 1.96 -2.83
CA PRO A 230 7.85 3.16 -3.64
C PRO A 230 7.71 2.93 -5.16
N LEU A 231 8.21 1.80 -5.67
CA LEU A 231 8.13 1.44 -7.09
C LEU A 231 6.67 1.18 -7.53
N MET A 232 5.86 0.61 -6.64
CA MET A 232 4.43 0.43 -6.87
C MET A 232 3.74 1.79 -7.03
N ILE A 233 4.02 2.78 -6.18
CA ILE A 233 3.47 4.14 -6.32
C ILE A 233 4.02 4.83 -7.57
N ASN A 234 5.30 4.67 -7.87
CA ASN A 234 5.92 5.25 -9.07
C ASN A 234 5.30 4.70 -10.37
N THR A 235 5.01 3.40 -10.40
CA THR A 235 4.27 2.76 -11.49
C THR A 235 2.90 3.41 -11.69
N GLN A 236 2.19 3.72 -10.60
CA GLN A 236 0.91 4.43 -10.70
C GLN A 236 1.07 5.84 -11.25
N LYS A 237 2.05 6.60 -10.76
CA LYS A 237 2.36 7.97 -11.24
C LYS A 237 2.62 7.99 -12.74
N LEU A 238 3.55 7.16 -13.21
CA LEU A 238 3.99 7.13 -14.61
C LEU A 238 2.87 6.66 -15.55
N THR A 239 2.15 5.62 -15.17
CA THR A 239 1.03 5.13 -15.98
C THR A 239 -0.14 6.11 -15.99
N ALA A 240 -0.50 6.71 -14.85
CA ALA A 240 -1.53 7.74 -14.81
C ALA A 240 -1.20 8.94 -15.70
N LEU A 241 0.05 9.45 -15.62
CA LEU A 241 0.53 10.52 -16.48
C LEU A 241 0.39 10.16 -17.97
N ALA A 242 0.82 8.95 -18.35
CA ALA A 242 0.76 8.52 -19.74
C ALA A 242 -0.68 8.43 -20.28
N PHE A 243 -1.61 7.92 -19.46
CA PHE A 243 -3.05 7.90 -19.81
C PHE A 243 -3.66 9.31 -19.87
N SER A 244 -3.31 10.20 -18.93
CA SER A 244 -3.75 11.59 -18.96
C SER A 244 -3.22 12.36 -20.19
N PHE A 245 -2.00 12.06 -20.63
CA PHE A 245 -1.43 12.63 -21.86
C PHE A 245 -2.16 12.13 -23.10
N TYR A 246 -2.53 10.85 -23.14
CA TYR A 246 -3.39 10.29 -24.19
C TYR A 246 -4.78 10.95 -24.22
N ASP A 247 -5.38 11.24 -23.07
CA ASP A 247 -6.65 11.95 -23.01
C ASP A 247 -6.54 13.40 -23.53
N GLY A 248 -5.42 14.09 -23.25
CA GLY A 248 -5.16 15.42 -23.83
C GLY A 248 -5.03 15.37 -25.35
N TYR A 249 -4.37 14.34 -25.89
CA TYR A 249 -4.33 14.08 -27.32
C TYR A 249 -5.71 13.83 -27.92
N ARG A 250 -6.58 13.03 -27.27
CA ARG A 250 -7.98 12.83 -27.70
C ARG A 250 -8.77 14.13 -27.69
N SER A 251 -8.59 14.96 -26.65
CA SER A 251 -9.23 16.28 -26.56
C SER A 251 -8.79 17.18 -27.73
N LYS A 252 -7.49 17.24 -28.06
CA LYS A 252 -6.96 18.01 -29.19
C LYS A 252 -7.49 17.51 -30.53
N GLN A 253 -7.61 16.19 -30.72
CA GLN A 253 -8.18 15.63 -31.94
C GLN A 253 -9.66 15.99 -32.11
N ARG A 254 -10.46 15.89 -31.05
CA ARG A 254 -11.88 16.24 -31.11
C ARG A 254 -12.09 17.72 -31.43
N ALA A 255 -11.30 18.60 -30.83
CA ALA A 255 -11.36 20.05 -31.10
C ALA A 255 -11.03 20.42 -32.57
N LYS A 256 -10.28 19.59 -33.29
CA LYS A 256 -9.96 19.79 -34.72
C LYS A 256 -11.09 19.33 -35.65
N ARG A 257 -12.03 18.49 -35.19
CA ARG A 257 -13.11 17.95 -36.02
C ARG A 257 -14.25 18.97 -36.13
N ARG A 258 -14.68 19.28 -37.36
CA ARG A 258 -15.72 20.28 -37.67
C ARG A 258 -17.17 19.75 -37.62
N ARG A 259 -17.38 18.43 -37.62
CA ARG A 259 -18.73 17.82 -37.72
C ARG A 259 -19.08 16.97 -36.48
N PRO A 260 -20.31 17.09 -35.92
CA PRO A 260 -20.77 16.31 -34.76
C PRO A 260 -20.89 14.79 -35.01
N ASP A 261 -21.17 14.37 -36.24
CA ASP A 261 -21.50 12.97 -36.58
C ASP A 261 -20.31 11.99 -36.51
N ASP A 262 -19.10 12.52 -36.32
CA ASP A 262 -17.84 11.77 -36.27
C ASP A 262 -17.44 11.36 -34.83
N ASP A 263 -18.33 11.62 -33.85
CA ASP A 263 -18.14 11.34 -32.41
C ASP A 263 -18.09 9.82 -32.09
N ASN A 264 -18.48 8.95 -33.03
CA ASN A 264 -18.43 7.49 -32.86
C ASN A 264 -16.99 6.92 -32.82
N GLU A 265 -16.03 7.56 -33.48
CA GLU A 265 -14.63 7.08 -33.48
C GLU A 265 -13.86 7.48 -32.22
N THR A 266 -14.16 8.66 -31.66
CA THR A 266 -13.46 9.20 -30.48
C THR A 266 -14.48 9.64 -29.44
N PRO A 267 -14.89 8.76 -28.51
CA PRO A 267 -15.92 9.10 -27.53
C PRO A 267 -15.49 10.29 -26.68
N ALA A 268 -16.46 11.04 -26.17
CA ALA A 268 -16.22 12.13 -25.23
C ALA A 268 -15.41 11.64 -24.01
N LEU A 269 -14.56 12.52 -23.47
CA LEU A 269 -13.90 12.28 -22.20
C LEU A 269 -14.93 12.28 -21.07
N THR A 270 -14.70 11.47 -20.04
CA THR A 270 -15.45 11.64 -18.78
C THR A 270 -15.03 12.94 -18.11
N GLU A 271 -15.85 13.47 -17.21
CA GLU A 271 -15.53 14.70 -16.45
C GLU A 271 -14.18 14.60 -15.73
N ASP A 272 -13.88 13.45 -15.12
CA ASP A 272 -12.60 13.20 -14.46
C ASP A 272 -11.41 13.17 -15.45
N GLN A 273 -11.60 12.54 -16.62
CA GLN A 273 -10.58 12.54 -17.69
C GLN A 273 -10.34 13.94 -18.23
N ASP A 274 -11.40 14.71 -18.42
CA ASP A 274 -11.30 16.08 -18.92
C ASP A 274 -10.58 16.99 -17.91
N LYS A 275 -10.91 16.85 -16.62
CA LYS A 275 -10.22 17.57 -15.54
C LYS A 275 -8.74 17.23 -15.51
N GLN A 276 -8.35 15.97 -15.75
CA GLN A 276 -6.99 15.47 -15.52
C GLN A 276 -6.12 15.33 -16.78
N LYS A 277 -6.66 15.73 -17.94
CA LYS A 277 -5.94 15.64 -19.22
C LYS A 277 -4.68 16.49 -19.21
N ILE A 278 -3.62 15.98 -19.83
CA ILE A 278 -2.36 16.68 -20.02
C ILE A 278 -2.18 16.94 -21.50
N LEU A 279 -2.09 18.21 -21.86
CA LEU A 279 -2.07 18.64 -23.26
C LEU A 279 -0.69 18.48 -23.89
N ASP A 280 0.36 18.75 -23.12
CA ASP A 280 1.74 18.84 -23.59
C ASP A 280 2.65 18.02 -22.68
N ILE A 281 3.78 17.56 -23.23
CA ILE A 281 4.72 16.73 -22.47
C ILE A 281 5.29 17.57 -21.31
N PRO A 282 5.31 17.03 -20.07
CA PRO A 282 5.94 17.67 -18.93
C PRO A 282 7.36 18.15 -19.21
N HIS A 283 7.71 19.36 -18.75
CA HIS A 283 9.10 19.78 -18.79
C HIS A 283 9.95 18.85 -17.90
N PRO A 284 11.22 18.52 -18.25
CA PRO A 284 12.02 17.55 -17.48
C PRO A 284 12.12 17.85 -15.98
N ILE A 285 12.19 19.14 -15.61
CA ILE A 285 12.23 19.57 -14.20
C ILE A 285 10.89 19.29 -13.49
N GLU A 286 9.76 19.56 -14.15
CA GLU A 286 8.43 19.28 -13.59
C GLU A 286 8.23 17.78 -13.42
N PHE A 287 8.63 16.99 -14.42
CA PHE A 287 8.57 15.54 -14.40
C PHE A 287 9.43 14.95 -13.27
N LEU A 288 10.69 15.37 -13.16
CA LEU A 288 11.59 14.94 -12.09
C LEU A 288 10.98 15.24 -10.72
N SER A 289 10.42 16.44 -10.56
CA SER A 289 9.78 16.87 -9.33
C SER A 289 8.53 16.08 -8.99
N TYR A 290 7.70 15.76 -9.99
CA TYR A 290 6.53 14.91 -9.80
C TYR A 290 6.88 13.48 -9.38
N VAL A 291 7.94 12.91 -9.97
CA VAL A 291 8.40 11.56 -9.62
C VAL A 291 8.95 11.56 -8.19
N PHE A 292 9.82 12.52 -7.87
CA PHE A 292 10.62 12.53 -6.64
C PHE A 292 10.19 13.55 -5.57
N TYR A 293 8.95 14.08 -5.58
CA TYR A 293 8.54 14.96 -4.50
C TYR A 293 8.56 14.23 -3.15
N PHE A 294 9.23 14.84 -2.15
CA PHE A 294 9.46 14.21 -0.85
C PHE A 294 8.19 13.87 -0.06
N HIS A 295 7.07 14.60 -0.25
CA HIS A 295 5.82 14.36 0.50
C HIS A 295 5.23 12.95 0.32
N GLY A 296 5.57 12.25 -0.76
CA GLY A 296 4.97 10.96 -1.11
C GLY A 296 5.94 9.95 -1.69
N ILE A 297 7.26 10.10 -1.45
CA ILE A 297 8.28 9.20 -2.01
C ILE A 297 8.30 7.83 -1.31
N CYS A 298 7.98 7.79 -0.02
CA CYS A 298 8.11 6.59 0.82
C CYS A 298 6.85 5.71 0.79
N VAL A 299 5.72 6.18 1.33
CA VAL A 299 4.44 5.42 1.36
C VAL A 299 3.37 5.98 0.42
N GLY A 300 3.52 7.21 -0.06
CA GLY A 300 2.48 7.91 -0.78
C GLY A 300 1.31 8.31 0.14
N PRO A 301 0.41 9.15 -0.36
CA PRO A 301 -0.52 8.62 -1.36
C PRO A 301 -0.21 9.10 -2.78
N LEU A 302 -0.74 8.38 -3.78
CA LEU A 302 -0.62 8.77 -5.18
C LEU A 302 -1.25 10.15 -5.39
N CYS A 303 -0.45 11.10 -5.88
CA CYS A 303 -0.91 12.35 -6.44
C CYS A 303 -0.87 12.27 -7.96
N PHE A 304 -1.91 12.75 -8.64
CA PHE A 304 -1.93 12.79 -10.10
C PHE A 304 -1.17 14.01 -10.62
N TYR A 305 -0.59 13.90 -11.82
CA TYR A 305 0.35 14.90 -12.34
C TYR A 305 -0.24 16.32 -12.37
N LYS A 306 -1.47 16.48 -12.85
CA LYS A 306 -2.12 17.79 -12.89
C LYS A 306 -2.32 18.39 -11.50
N ASP A 307 -2.82 17.59 -10.56
CA ASP A 307 -3.04 18.02 -9.17
C ASP A 307 -1.71 18.43 -8.51
N TYR A 308 -0.63 17.71 -8.81
CA TYR A 308 0.71 18.05 -8.36
C TYR A 308 1.22 19.37 -8.96
N LEU A 309 1.01 19.57 -10.27
CA LEU A 309 1.41 20.80 -10.96
C LEU A 309 0.64 22.01 -10.43
N ASP A 310 -0.67 21.86 -10.24
CA ASP A 310 -1.53 22.90 -9.68
C ASP A 310 -1.09 23.27 -8.24
N TYR A 311 -0.59 22.30 -7.46
CA TYR A 311 -0.02 22.54 -6.14
C TYR A 311 1.35 23.24 -6.17
N ILE A 312 2.29 22.71 -6.94
CA ILE A 312 3.69 23.16 -6.88
C ILE A 312 3.80 24.59 -7.42
N GLU A 313 2.95 24.94 -8.37
CA GLU A 313 2.82 26.28 -8.95
C GLU A 313 1.83 27.21 -8.24
N GLY A 314 1.02 26.68 -7.32
CA GLY A 314 0.05 27.46 -6.55
C GLY A 314 -1.25 27.80 -7.28
N ARG A 315 -1.53 27.19 -8.45
CA ARG A 315 -2.81 27.34 -9.17
C ARG A 315 -4.00 26.88 -8.33
N ASN A 316 -3.80 25.91 -7.45
CA ASN A 316 -4.82 25.43 -6.52
C ASN A 316 -5.26 26.47 -5.47
N LEU A 317 -4.48 27.54 -5.26
CA LEU A 317 -4.81 28.63 -4.33
C LEU A 317 -5.72 29.70 -4.96
N LEU A 318 -5.77 29.79 -6.29
CA LEU A 318 -6.57 30.79 -7.03
C LEU A 318 -8.08 30.59 -6.86
N VAL A 319 -8.51 29.41 -6.38
CA VAL A 319 -9.92 29.06 -6.18
C VAL A 319 -10.42 29.49 -4.79
N ILE A 320 -9.56 30.04 -3.93
CA ILE A 320 -9.95 30.50 -2.59
C ILE A 320 -10.43 31.96 -2.72
N PRO A 321 -11.69 32.28 -2.34
CA PRO A 321 -12.15 33.66 -2.33
C PRO A 321 -11.28 34.48 -1.38
N THR A 322 -10.50 35.41 -1.89
CA THR A 322 -9.88 36.47 -1.08
C THR A 322 -10.99 37.42 -0.65
N SER A 323 -11.00 37.83 0.62
CA SER A 323 -11.95 38.80 1.18
C SER A 323 -11.96 40.16 0.45
N THR A 324 -10.97 40.41 -0.42
CA THR A 324 -10.85 41.61 -1.26
C THR A 324 -11.57 41.48 -2.62
N SER A 325 -12.04 40.30 -3.01
CA SER A 325 -12.60 40.03 -4.34
C SER A 325 -14.11 40.29 -4.47
N GLN A 326 -14.70 41.13 -3.60
CA GLN A 326 -16.10 41.54 -3.74
C GLN A 326 -16.33 42.82 -4.57
N GLN A 327 -15.29 43.54 -5.01
CA GLN A 327 -15.50 44.73 -5.85
C GLN A 327 -14.35 44.98 -6.82
N THR A 328 -14.28 44.23 -7.92
CA THR A 328 -13.81 44.79 -9.20
C THR A 328 -14.18 43.83 -10.33
N GLN A 329 -15.30 44.13 -11.00
CA GLN A 329 -15.47 43.73 -12.40
C GLN A 329 -14.50 44.59 -13.21
N SER A 330 -13.30 44.09 -13.49
CA SER A 330 -12.43 44.65 -14.52
C SER A 330 -12.21 43.61 -15.60
N GLN A 331 -12.55 44.04 -16.82
CA GLN A 331 -12.56 43.30 -18.07
C GLN A 331 -11.16 42.80 -18.47
N ASP A 332 -11.15 41.63 -19.11
CA ASP A 332 -10.24 41.19 -20.17
C ASP A 332 -8.74 41.48 -20.03
N THR A 333 -8.00 40.61 -19.33
CA THR A 333 -6.72 40.08 -19.82
C THR A 333 -6.44 38.67 -19.24
N PRO A 334 -5.91 37.68 -20.01
CA PRO A 334 -5.75 36.30 -19.53
C PRO A 334 -4.50 36.01 -18.68
N ASN A 335 -3.73 37.02 -18.26
CA ASN A 335 -2.34 36.83 -17.79
C ASN A 335 -1.96 37.46 -16.45
N GLU A 336 -2.91 37.93 -15.64
CA GLU A 336 -2.56 38.49 -14.32
C GLU A 336 -2.51 37.43 -13.22
N TYR A 337 -1.31 36.86 -13.03
CA TYR A 337 -0.90 36.04 -11.89
C TYR A 337 -0.72 36.89 -10.60
N HIS A 338 -1.64 37.81 -10.34
CA HIS A 338 -1.52 38.84 -9.29
C HIS A 338 -2.75 38.90 -8.39
N ALA A 339 -2.86 37.91 -7.51
CA ALA A 339 -3.44 38.15 -6.19
C ALA A 339 -2.44 37.58 -5.18
N GLU A 340 -2.20 38.28 -4.07
CA GLU A 340 -1.49 37.70 -2.92
C GLU A 340 -2.29 36.50 -2.42
N THR A 341 -2.04 35.31 -2.99
CA THR A 341 -2.79 34.10 -2.69
C THR A 341 -2.50 33.70 -1.25
N MET A 342 -3.41 34.06 -0.34
CA MET A 342 -3.31 33.72 1.07
C MET A 342 -3.38 32.20 1.21
N GLN A 343 -2.29 31.58 1.64
CA GLN A 343 -2.29 30.13 1.82
C GLN A 343 -3.17 29.77 3.05
N PRO A 344 -4.18 28.90 2.90
CA PRO A 344 -5.10 28.56 3.99
C PRO A 344 -4.37 27.87 5.14
N SER A 345 -4.85 28.05 6.37
CA SER A 345 -4.22 27.37 7.53
C SER A 345 -4.26 25.85 7.39
N THR A 346 -3.11 25.21 7.62
CA THR A 346 -2.95 23.74 7.62
C THR A 346 -2.99 23.16 9.03
N PHE A 347 -3.10 23.98 10.08
CA PHE A 347 -2.98 23.51 11.46
C PHE A 347 -4.02 22.44 11.81
N TRP A 348 -5.32 22.75 11.66
CA TRP A 348 -6.41 21.82 11.96
C TRP A 348 -6.43 20.54 11.13
N PRO A 349 -6.27 20.56 9.79
CA PRO A 349 -6.23 19.32 9.00
C PRO A 349 -5.01 18.46 9.34
N VAL A 350 -3.84 19.06 9.63
CA VAL A 350 -2.64 18.31 10.05
C VAL A 350 -2.83 17.74 11.45
N PHE A 351 -3.24 18.56 12.42
CA PHE A 351 -3.48 18.14 13.79
C PHE A 351 -4.46 16.96 13.84
N THR A 352 -5.59 17.07 13.13
CA THR A 352 -6.60 16.01 13.06
C THR A 352 -6.03 14.70 12.53
N LYS A 353 -5.21 14.75 11.47
CA LYS A 353 -4.59 13.57 10.87
C LYS A 353 -3.52 12.96 11.77
N ILE A 354 -2.70 13.78 12.42
CA ILE A 354 -1.70 13.34 13.40
C ILE A 354 -2.38 12.70 14.62
N SER A 355 -3.45 13.28 15.16
CA SER A 355 -4.19 12.68 16.28
C SER A 355 -4.76 11.30 15.91
N GLN A 356 -5.36 11.16 14.72
CA GLN A 356 -5.84 9.87 14.23
C GLN A 356 -4.67 8.89 14.01
N CYS A 357 -3.57 9.36 13.42
CA CYS A 357 -2.35 8.57 13.21
C CYS A 357 -1.83 8.03 14.54
N LEU A 358 -1.71 8.85 15.58
CA LEU A 358 -1.25 8.41 16.91
C LEU A 358 -2.19 7.38 17.54
N ALA A 359 -3.51 7.57 17.43
CA ALA A 359 -4.48 6.61 17.94
C ALA A 359 -4.35 5.23 17.26
N TRP A 360 -4.21 5.19 15.93
CA TRP A 360 -3.98 3.95 15.19
C TRP A 360 -2.58 3.38 15.40
N GLY A 361 -1.57 4.25 15.57
CA GLY A 361 -0.20 3.88 15.91
C GLY A 361 -0.09 3.16 17.25
N TYR A 362 -0.86 3.61 18.26
CA TYR A 362 -0.97 2.92 19.54
C TYR A 362 -1.49 1.49 19.37
N ILE A 363 -2.57 1.31 18.59
CA ILE A 363 -3.11 -0.03 18.30
C ILE A 363 -2.08 -0.88 17.55
N PHE A 364 -1.44 -0.28 16.53
CA PHE A 364 -0.43 -0.96 15.73
C PHE A 364 0.71 -1.51 16.61
N ILE A 365 1.34 -0.66 17.42
CA ILE A 365 2.52 -1.01 18.24
C ILE A 365 2.17 -2.04 19.31
N ASN A 366 1.05 -1.88 20.02
CA ASN A 366 0.72 -2.72 21.17
C ASN A 366 0.05 -4.04 20.81
N TYR A 367 -0.71 -4.10 19.70
CA TYR A 367 -1.55 -5.27 19.40
C TYR A 367 -1.13 -6.05 18.15
N THR A 368 -0.47 -5.43 17.16
CA THR A 368 -0.17 -6.14 15.90
C THR A 368 0.90 -7.24 16.08
N SER A 369 1.86 -7.03 16.97
CA SER A 369 2.90 -8.02 17.30
C SER A 369 2.36 -9.19 18.13
N VAL A 370 1.29 -8.94 18.91
CA VAL A 370 0.62 -9.91 19.78
C VAL A 370 -0.39 -10.75 19.00
N TYR A 371 -1.21 -10.12 18.15
CA TYR A 371 -2.28 -10.76 17.40
C TYR A 371 -1.87 -11.07 15.96
N LYS A 372 -0.93 -11.99 15.82
CA LYS A 372 -0.39 -12.42 14.52
C LYS A 372 -1.42 -13.20 13.70
N ILE A 373 -1.51 -12.89 12.40
CA ILE A 373 -2.46 -13.55 11.49
C ILE A 373 -2.17 -15.04 11.38
N GLU A 374 -0.90 -15.44 11.44
CA GLU A 374 -0.44 -16.82 11.36
C GLU A 374 -0.98 -17.69 12.50
N TYR A 375 -1.38 -17.11 13.64
CA TYR A 375 -1.97 -17.88 14.72
C TYR A 375 -3.34 -18.46 14.34
N ASN A 376 -4.05 -17.85 13.37
CA ASN A 376 -5.31 -18.40 12.84
C ASN A 376 -5.16 -19.80 12.21
N ILE A 377 -3.95 -20.15 11.77
CA ILE A 377 -3.61 -21.45 11.19
C ILE A 377 -2.77 -22.33 12.13
N SER A 378 -2.59 -21.92 13.39
CA SER A 378 -1.95 -22.76 14.40
C SER A 378 -2.87 -23.91 14.80
N GLN A 379 -2.28 -25.06 15.18
CA GLN A 379 -3.06 -26.20 15.64
C GLN A 379 -3.92 -25.87 16.87
N GLU A 380 -3.39 -25.04 17.77
CA GLU A 380 -4.09 -24.58 18.97
C GLU A 380 -5.36 -23.78 18.64
N MET A 381 -5.25 -22.84 17.70
CA MET A 381 -6.41 -22.05 17.28
C MET A 381 -7.39 -22.91 16.49
N VAL A 382 -6.93 -23.76 15.58
CA VAL A 382 -7.81 -24.62 14.77
C VAL A 382 -8.64 -25.57 15.65
N ASN A 383 -8.06 -26.08 16.74
CA ASN A 383 -8.73 -26.95 17.72
C ASN A 383 -9.62 -26.18 18.71
N SER A 384 -9.58 -24.85 18.71
CA SER A 384 -10.42 -24.04 19.59
C SER A 384 -11.88 -23.99 19.11
N PRO A 385 -12.84 -23.68 19.99
CA PRO A 385 -14.24 -23.50 19.61
C PRO A 385 -14.42 -22.47 18.48
N PHE A 386 -15.42 -22.71 17.62
CA PHE A 386 -15.69 -21.86 16.44
C PHE A 386 -15.74 -20.36 16.76
N PHE A 387 -16.41 -19.99 17.85
CA PHE A 387 -16.57 -18.59 18.23
C PHE A 387 -15.24 -17.93 18.63
N LYS A 388 -14.37 -18.65 19.37
CA LYS A 388 -13.02 -18.17 19.71
C LYS A 388 -12.18 -17.96 18.44
N ARG A 389 -12.28 -18.88 17.48
CA ARG A 389 -11.62 -18.78 16.17
C ARG A 389 -12.10 -17.56 15.39
N LEU A 390 -13.40 -17.34 15.34
CA LEU A 390 -14.00 -16.21 14.64
C LEU A 390 -13.60 -14.87 15.26
N GLN A 391 -13.67 -14.76 16.59
CA GLN A 391 -13.24 -13.56 17.31
C GLN A 391 -11.76 -13.25 17.06
N TYR A 392 -10.88 -14.26 17.15
CA TYR A 392 -9.47 -14.07 16.89
C TYR A 392 -9.21 -13.64 15.44
N LEU A 393 -9.90 -14.26 14.47
CA LEU A 393 -9.79 -13.88 13.07
C LEU A 393 -10.16 -12.42 12.85
N LEU A 394 -11.33 -11.98 13.33
CA LEU A 394 -11.80 -10.61 13.18
C LEU A 394 -10.85 -9.60 13.85
N PHE A 395 -10.34 -9.91 15.04
CA PHE A 395 -9.47 -9.01 15.79
C PHE A 395 -8.04 -8.95 15.23
N SER A 396 -7.43 -10.10 14.92
CA SER A 396 -6.07 -10.16 14.37
C SER A 396 -5.97 -9.44 13.01
N THR A 397 -6.96 -9.62 12.14
CA THR A 397 -7.05 -8.93 10.85
C THR A 397 -7.28 -7.42 11.01
N PHE A 398 -8.10 -7.00 11.98
CA PHE A 398 -8.25 -5.59 12.37
C PHE A 398 -6.92 -4.98 12.83
N CYS A 399 -6.21 -5.63 13.75
CA CYS A 399 -4.89 -5.16 14.21
C CYS A 399 -3.91 -5.05 13.03
N ASN A 400 -3.89 -6.04 12.12
CA ASN A 400 -3.05 -5.97 10.94
C ASN A 400 -3.41 -4.83 9.98
N ARG A 401 -4.68 -4.38 9.92
CA ARG A 401 -5.06 -3.18 9.14
C ARG A 401 -4.59 -1.88 9.80
N ALA A 402 -4.53 -1.81 11.13
CA ALA A 402 -4.14 -0.60 11.86
C ALA A 402 -2.76 -0.05 11.43
N LYS A 403 -1.82 -0.91 11.04
CA LYS A 403 -0.50 -0.49 10.52
C LYS A 403 -0.61 0.36 9.23
N TYR A 404 -1.57 0.03 8.36
CA TYR A 404 -1.81 0.78 7.13
C TYR A 404 -2.57 2.07 7.42
N TYR A 405 -3.50 2.07 8.39
CA TYR A 405 -4.17 3.30 8.84
C TYR A 405 -3.15 4.30 9.38
N PHE A 406 -2.24 3.85 10.23
CA PHE A 406 -1.13 4.64 10.73
C PHE A 406 -0.30 5.24 9.59
N ALA A 407 0.22 4.40 8.68
CA ALA A 407 1.10 4.86 7.61
C ALA A 407 0.40 5.83 6.63
N PHE A 408 -0.84 5.53 6.21
CA PHE A 408 -1.58 6.39 5.29
C PHE A 408 -1.99 7.72 5.94
N LEU A 409 -2.43 7.74 7.21
CA LEU A 409 -2.78 8.97 7.89
C LEU A 409 -1.56 9.87 8.15
N LEU A 410 -0.40 9.27 8.43
CA LEU A 410 0.85 10.02 8.57
C LEU A 410 1.23 10.69 7.24
N SER A 411 1.19 9.96 6.13
CA SER A 411 1.47 10.54 4.83
C SER A 411 0.45 11.60 4.42
N GLU A 412 -0.83 11.40 4.70
CA GLU A 412 -1.86 12.43 4.52
C GLU A 412 -1.54 13.71 5.32
N ALA A 413 -1.06 13.57 6.56
CA ALA A 413 -0.64 14.72 7.38
C ALA A 413 0.54 15.47 6.76
N ILE A 414 1.54 14.75 6.23
CA ILE A 414 2.70 15.34 5.54
C ILE A 414 2.28 16.13 4.31
N ASN A 415 1.41 15.55 3.49
CA ASN A 415 0.89 16.22 2.29
C ASN A 415 0.04 17.44 2.64
N ASN A 416 -0.79 17.37 3.70
CA ASN A 416 -1.54 18.52 4.21
C ASN A 416 -0.62 19.61 4.77
N ALA A 417 0.43 19.24 5.51
CA ALA A 417 1.39 20.19 6.07
C ALA A 417 2.10 21.00 4.97
N GLY A 418 2.40 20.35 3.84
CA GLY A 418 3.02 20.97 2.67
C GLY A 418 2.06 21.77 1.80
N GLY A 419 0.75 21.70 2.04
CA GLY A 419 -0.31 22.35 1.25
C GLY A 419 -0.86 21.52 0.08
N LEU A 420 -0.30 20.35 -0.20
CA LEU A 420 -0.66 19.50 -1.36
C LEU A 420 -2.02 18.80 -1.19
N GLY A 421 -2.58 18.73 0.01
CA GLY A 421 -3.90 18.11 0.23
C GLY A 421 -5.12 19.00 -0.05
N LEU A 422 -4.92 20.26 -0.49
CA LEU A 422 -6.00 21.22 -0.74
C LEU A 422 -6.80 20.87 -2.00
N ASN A 423 -8.12 20.82 -1.87
CA ASN A 423 -9.08 20.48 -2.93
C ASN A 423 -10.19 21.56 -3.06
N GLY A 424 -9.78 22.81 -3.24
CA GLY A 424 -10.69 23.96 -3.30
C GLY A 424 -11.43 24.22 -1.98
N VAL A 425 -12.65 24.74 -2.06
CA VAL A 425 -13.47 25.14 -0.91
C VAL A 425 -14.80 24.38 -0.82
N ASP A 426 -15.37 24.28 0.37
CA ASP A 426 -16.71 23.73 0.61
C ASP A 426 -17.81 24.77 0.32
N GLU A 427 -19.08 24.37 0.43
CA GLU A 427 -20.25 25.24 0.23
C GLU A 427 -20.26 26.46 1.16
N LYS A 428 -19.51 26.41 2.27
CA LYS A 428 -19.37 27.49 3.25
C LYS A 428 -18.09 28.31 3.02
N GLY A 429 -17.40 28.12 1.90
CA GLY A 429 -16.15 28.81 1.57
C GLY A 429 -14.92 28.33 2.34
N ARG A 430 -15.01 27.23 3.09
CA ARG A 430 -13.89 26.72 3.90
C ARG A 430 -12.98 25.80 3.08
N PRO A 431 -11.64 25.86 3.24
CA PRO A 431 -10.71 25.00 2.53
C PRO A 431 -10.95 23.49 2.79
N LYS A 432 -11.05 22.70 1.71
CA LYS A 432 -11.18 21.24 1.78
C LYS A 432 -9.82 20.58 1.71
N TRP A 433 -9.46 19.79 2.72
CA TRP A 433 -8.17 19.10 2.83
C TRP A 433 -8.28 17.59 2.55
N ASN A 434 -8.89 17.26 1.42
CA ASN A 434 -9.20 15.87 1.06
C ASN A 434 -8.69 15.45 -0.33
N LEU A 435 -7.84 16.23 -0.99
CA LEU A 435 -7.30 15.90 -2.32
C LEU A 435 -6.58 14.54 -2.29
N LEU A 436 -5.76 14.36 -1.26
CA LEU A 436 -4.92 13.18 -1.07
C LEU A 436 -5.40 12.28 0.07
N THR A 437 -6.69 12.34 0.46
CA THR A 437 -7.22 11.35 1.41
C THR A 437 -7.11 9.95 0.80
N ASN A 438 -6.41 9.05 1.48
CA ASN A 438 -6.12 7.70 1.02
C ASN A 438 -6.84 6.64 1.85
N VAL A 439 -7.23 6.95 3.09
CA VAL A 439 -8.01 6.03 3.92
C VAL A 439 -9.01 6.75 4.82
N LYS A 440 -10.14 6.09 5.08
CA LYS A 440 -11.12 6.52 6.08
C LYS A 440 -11.44 5.37 7.04
N PRO A 441 -10.64 5.17 8.10
CA PRO A 441 -10.70 3.96 8.94
C PRO A 441 -12.09 3.67 9.51
N LEU A 442 -12.77 4.68 10.06
CA LEU A 442 -14.10 4.49 10.65
C LEU A 442 -15.15 4.10 9.60
N GLN A 443 -15.11 4.68 8.39
CA GLN A 443 -16.04 4.34 7.31
C GLN A 443 -15.79 2.93 6.77
N LEU A 444 -14.56 2.45 6.88
CA LEU A 444 -14.19 1.09 6.52
C LEU A 444 -14.68 0.09 7.56
N GLU A 445 -14.37 0.29 8.84
CA GLU A 445 -14.72 -0.67 9.90
C GLU A 445 -16.23 -0.72 10.23
N THR A 446 -16.98 0.31 9.83
CA THR A 446 -18.46 0.37 9.95
C THR A 446 -19.18 0.11 8.62
N ALA A 447 -18.47 -0.29 7.57
CA ALA A 447 -19.05 -0.46 6.25
C ALA A 447 -20.07 -1.61 6.19
N THR A 448 -21.19 -1.37 5.50
CA THR A 448 -22.26 -2.34 5.26
C THR A 448 -22.19 -3.01 3.88
N SER A 449 -21.10 -2.79 3.14
CA SER A 449 -20.83 -3.53 1.90
C SER A 449 -19.35 -3.49 1.55
N LEU A 450 -18.85 -4.53 0.87
CA LEU A 450 -17.48 -4.56 0.36
C LEU A 450 -17.18 -3.39 -0.60
N LYS A 451 -18.17 -2.91 -1.35
CA LYS A 451 -18.01 -1.71 -2.17
C LYS A 451 -17.61 -0.49 -1.32
N VAL A 452 -18.28 -0.27 -0.18
CA VAL A 452 -17.97 0.86 0.71
C VAL A 452 -16.59 0.68 1.35
N ILE A 453 -16.18 -0.56 1.65
CA ILE A 453 -14.83 -0.86 2.12
C ILE A 453 -13.79 -0.46 1.07
N LEU A 454 -13.96 -0.91 -0.18
CA LEU A 454 -13.03 -0.61 -1.29
C LEU A 454 -12.99 0.88 -1.65
N ASP A 455 -14.12 1.59 -1.53
CA ASP A 455 -14.19 3.04 -1.76
C ASP A 455 -13.49 3.86 -0.64
N ASN A 456 -13.14 3.24 0.50
CA ASN A 456 -12.52 3.89 1.66
C ASN A 456 -11.13 3.35 2.04
N TRP A 457 -10.63 2.35 1.30
CA TRP A 457 -9.30 1.77 1.44
C TRP A 457 -8.44 2.11 0.24
N ASN A 458 -7.24 2.64 0.50
CA ASN A 458 -6.25 2.97 -0.54
C ASN A 458 -6.89 3.75 -1.72
N ILE A 459 -7.61 4.81 -1.37
CA ILE A 459 -8.55 5.54 -2.23
C ILE A 459 -7.86 6.05 -3.52
N GLN A 460 -6.61 6.51 -3.42
CA GLN A 460 -5.88 7.00 -4.60
C GLN A 460 -5.51 5.87 -5.56
N THR A 461 -5.15 4.70 -5.03
CA THR A 461 -4.94 3.48 -5.84
C THR A 461 -6.24 3.03 -6.50
N THR A 462 -7.36 3.04 -5.78
CA THR A 462 -8.68 2.73 -6.36
C THR A 462 -9.04 3.72 -7.48
N THR A 463 -8.66 4.98 -7.34
CA THR A 463 -8.87 6.02 -8.37
C THR A 463 -7.97 5.78 -9.59
N TRP A 464 -6.71 5.39 -9.39
CA TRP A 464 -5.81 4.96 -10.47
C TRP A 464 -6.36 3.75 -11.22
N LEU A 465 -6.75 2.68 -10.52
CA LEU A 465 -7.37 1.49 -11.12
C LEU A 465 -8.62 1.86 -11.93
N ARG A 466 -9.42 2.82 -11.44
CA ARG A 466 -10.56 3.33 -12.18
C ARG A 466 -10.12 3.99 -13.50
N ARG A 467 -9.19 4.95 -13.43
CA ARG A 467 -8.75 5.77 -14.56
C ARG A 467 -8.04 4.98 -15.65
N ILE A 468 -7.18 4.03 -15.29
CA ILE A 468 -6.32 3.34 -16.27
C ILE A 468 -6.86 1.97 -16.69
N CYS A 469 -7.80 1.40 -15.94
CA CYS A 469 -8.38 0.08 -16.23
C CYS A 469 -9.90 0.12 -16.35
N TYR A 470 -10.62 0.46 -15.29
CA TYR A 470 -12.09 0.39 -15.28
C TYR A 470 -12.72 1.22 -16.39
N ASP A 471 -12.35 2.49 -16.55
CA ASP A 471 -12.89 3.41 -17.56
C ASP A 471 -12.35 3.17 -18.98
N ARG A 472 -11.35 2.29 -19.12
CA ARG A 472 -10.73 1.95 -20.40
C ARG A 472 -11.31 0.67 -21.01
N LEU A 473 -11.86 -0.23 -20.19
CA LEU A 473 -12.43 -1.50 -20.63
C LEU A 473 -13.91 -1.37 -21.00
N LYS A 474 -14.32 -1.98 -22.12
CA LYS A 474 -15.73 -2.07 -22.54
C LYS A 474 -16.51 -3.17 -21.79
N GLN A 475 -15.86 -4.29 -21.51
CA GLN A 475 -16.43 -5.45 -20.83
C GLN A 475 -15.47 -5.95 -19.74
N GLY A 476 -15.98 -6.71 -18.77
CA GLY A 476 -15.14 -7.29 -17.70
C GLY A 476 -14.50 -6.26 -16.76
N ARG A 477 -15.04 -5.03 -16.69
CA ARG A 477 -14.42 -3.87 -16.01
C ARG A 477 -14.00 -4.18 -14.56
N THR A 478 -14.88 -4.81 -13.77
CA THR A 478 -14.56 -5.18 -12.37
C THR A 478 -13.46 -6.24 -12.30
N LEU A 479 -13.52 -7.28 -13.14
CA LEU A 479 -12.52 -8.35 -13.12
C LEU A 479 -11.14 -7.82 -13.55
N GLY A 480 -11.10 -6.97 -14.59
CA GLY A 480 -9.86 -6.33 -15.04
C GLY A 480 -9.20 -5.49 -13.95
N VAL A 481 -9.99 -4.79 -13.12
CA VAL A 481 -9.47 -4.05 -11.96
C VAL A 481 -8.83 -4.99 -10.94
N PHE A 482 -9.47 -6.10 -10.60
CA PHE A 482 -8.92 -7.05 -9.62
C PHE A 482 -7.69 -7.79 -10.13
N VAL A 483 -7.65 -8.16 -11.42
CA VAL A 483 -6.45 -8.74 -12.05
C VAL A 483 -5.29 -7.74 -12.03
N LEU A 484 -5.53 -6.50 -12.43
CA LEU A 484 -4.50 -5.45 -12.39
C LEU A 484 -4.03 -5.19 -10.96
N SER A 485 -4.95 -5.18 -9.99
CA SER A 485 -4.61 -5.03 -8.57
C SER A 485 -3.74 -6.18 -8.08
N ALA A 486 -4.05 -7.44 -8.41
CA ALA A 486 -3.22 -8.59 -8.03
C ALA A 486 -1.80 -8.48 -8.59
N LEU A 487 -1.67 -8.21 -9.90
CA LEU A 487 -0.37 -8.03 -10.57
C LEU A 487 0.43 -6.87 -9.96
N TRP A 488 -0.24 -5.78 -9.57
CA TRP A 488 0.41 -4.64 -8.95
C TRP A 488 1.01 -4.97 -7.57
N HIS A 489 0.33 -5.80 -6.77
CA HIS A 489 0.84 -6.23 -5.47
C HIS A 489 1.95 -7.29 -5.56
N GLY A 490 2.00 -8.10 -6.62
CA GLY A 490 3.09 -9.04 -6.89
C GLY A 490 2.63 -10.46 -7.22
N PHE A 491 3.52 -11.44 -7.00
CA PHE A 491 3.33 -12.83 -7.47
C PHE A 491 3.10 -13.85 -6.36
N TYR A 492 2.93 -13.42 -5.10
CA TYR A 492 2.49 -14.33 -4.05
C TYR A 492 1.07 -14.84 -4.33
N PRO A 493 0.82 -16.17 -4.29
CA PRO A 493 -0.50 -16.75 -4.57
C PRO A 493 -1.64 -16.16 -3.73
N GLY A 494 -1.35 -15.80 -2.48
CA GLY A 494 -2.31 -15.20 -1.56
C GLY A 494 -2.92 -13.88 -2.07
N TYR A 495 -2.19 -13.09 -2.86
CA TYR A 495 -2.73 -11.86 -3.46
C TYR A 495 -3.82 -12.18 -4.48
N TYR A 496 -3.60 -13.15 -5.35
CA TYR A 496 -4.58 -13.55 -6.37
C TYR A 496 -5.83 -14.13 -5.73
N VAL A 497 -5.67 -14.97 -4.69
CA VAL A 497 -6.81 -15.53 -3.96
C VAL A 497 -7.64 -14.41 -3.29
N CYS A 498 -6.99 -13.43 -2.67
CA CYS A 498 -7.64 -12.25 -2.10
C CYS A 498 -8.47 -11.49 -3.15
N PHE A 499 -7.86 -11.10 -4.27
CA PHE A 499 -8.54 -10.26 -5.26
C PHE A 499 -9.61 -11.01 -6.07
N ILE A 500 -9.44 -12.31 -6.31
CA ILE A 500 -10.49 -13.14 -6.92
C ILE A 500 -11.68 -13.25 -5.98
N LEU A 501 -11.46 -13.53 -4.69
CA LEU A 501 -12.54 -13.62 -3.71
C LEU A 501 -13.26 -12.27 -3.57
N ALA A 502 -12.51 -11.16 -3.46
CA ALA A 502 -13.07 -9.82 -3.42
C ALA A 502 -13.91 -9.48 -4.67
N ALA A 503 -13.55 -10.00 -5.84
CA ALA A 503 -14.35 -9.85 -7.06
C ALA A 503 -15.73 -10.51 -6.93
N PHE A 504 -15.77 -11.77 -6.48
CA PHE A 504 -17.02 -12.49 -6.25
C PHE A 504 -17.86 -11.83 -5.15
N GLU A 505 -17.25 -11.48 -4.02
CA GLU A 505 -17.92 -10.76 -2.93
C GLU A 505 -18.50 -9.41 -3.38
N THR A 506 -17.82 -8.71 -4.30
CA THR A 506 -18.33 -7.45 -4.88
C THR A 506 -19.55 -7.71 -5.78
N TYR A 507 -19.60 -8.82 -6.51
CA TYR A 507 -20.79 -9.20 -7.29
C TYR A 507 -21.94 -9.65 -6.39
N ALA A 508 -21.66 -10.50 -5.39
CA ALA A 508 -22.63 -10.93 -4.39
C ALA A 508 -23.24 -9.72 -3.65
N GLY A 509 -22.41 -8.79 -3.16
CA GLY A 509 -22.86 -7.57 -2.48
C GLY A 509 -23.74 -6.67 -3.36
N ARG A 510 -23.48 -6.60 -4.67
CA ARG A 510 -24.36 -5.91 -5.64
C ARG A 510 -25.71 -6.60 -5.77
N GLY A 511 -25.72 -7.93 -5.86
CA GLY A 511 -26.93 -8.75 -5.89
C GLY A 511 -27.79 -8.56 -4.63
N ILE A 512 -27.19 -8.70 -3.45
CA ILE A 512 -27.84 -8.47 -2.15
C ILE A 512 -28.46 -7.07 -2.08
N ARG A 513 -27.70 -6.03 -2.48
CA ARG A 513 -28.17 -4.65 -2.43
C ARG A 513 -29.37 -4.41 -3.36
N ARG A 514 -29.43 -5.09 -4.51
CA ARG A 514 -30.51 -4.91 -5.48
C ARG A 514 -31.75 -5.72 -5.12
N GLN A 515 -31.58 -6.99 -4.75
CA GLN A 515 -32.67 -7.94 -4.60
C GLN A 515 -33.14 -8.08 -3.15
N ILE A 516 -32.23 -8.05 -2.18
CA ILE A 516 -32.56 -8.29 -0.77
C ILE A 516 -32.86 -6.98 -0.04
N ARG A 517 -32.02 -5.94 -0.19
CA ARG A 517 -32.17 -4.66 0.53
C ARG A 517 -33.58 -4.07 0.49
N PRO A 518 -34.31 -4.02 -0.64
CA PRO A 518 -35.64 -3.40 -0.69
C PRO A 518 -36.62 -3.96 0.34
N HIS A 519 -36.54 -5.26 0.65
CA HIS A 519 -37.40 -5.93 1.63
C HIS A 519 -37.20 -5.43 3.06
N PHE A 520 -36.06 -4.81 3.35
CA PHE A 520 -35.68 -4.29 4.66
C PHE A 520 -35.75 -2.77 4.76
N GLN A 521 -36.28 -2.05 3.75
CA GLN A 521 -36.38 -0.59 3.78
C GLN A 521 -37.73 -0.07 4.31
N LYS A 522 -38.59 -0.94 4.84
CA LYS A 522 -39.98 -0.62 5.21
C LYS A 522 -40.09 0.30 6.43
N ASN A 523 -39.23 0.13 7.43
CA ASN A 523 -39.21 0.95 8.66
C ASN A 523 -37.79 1.01 9.26
N GLU A 524 -37.58 1.85 10.26
CA GLU A 524 -36.24 2.05 10.86
C GLU A 524 -35.67 0.78 11.51
N VAL A 525 -36.52 -0.07 12.11
CA VAL A 525 -36.08 -1.34 12.71
C VAL A 525 -35.54 -2.30 11.65
N THR A 526 -36.27 -2.51 10.55
CA THR A 526 -35.85 -3.38 9.44
C THR A 526 -34.59 -2.83 8.74
N LYS A 527 -34.46 -1.51 8.62
CA LYS A 527 -33.23 -0.87 8.12
C LYS A 527 -32.04 -1.13 9.04
N ALA A 528 -32.23 -1.01 10.36
CA ALA A 528 -31.20 -1.28 11.36
C ALA A 528 -30.79 -2.75 11.35
N ILE A 529 -31.74 -3.68 11.28
CA ILE A 529 -31.47 -5.12 11.15
C ILE A 529 -30.62 -5.40 9.90
N TYR A 530 -31.03 -4.87 8.75
CA TYR A 530 -30.25 -5.01 7.51
C TYR A 530 -28.85 -4.40 7.66
N ALA A 531 -28.72 -3.23 8.28
CA ALA A 531 -27.43 -2.61 8.51
C ALA A 531 -26.52 -3.48 9.38
N CYS A 532 -27.02 -4.04 10.49
CA CYS A 532 -26.26 -4.94 11.36
C CYS A 532 -25.82 -6.22 10.63
N ILE A 533 -26.73 -6.88 9.92
CA ILE A 533 -26.45 -8.11 9.16
C ILE A 533 -25.40 -7.84 8.07
N THR A 534 -25.60 -6.78 7.29
CA THR A 534 -24.70 -6.47 6.17
C THR A 534 -23.37 -5.89 6.62
N TRP A 535 -23.32 -5.17 7.75
CA TRP A 535 -22.07 -4.81 8.41
C TRP A 535 -21.28 -6.06 8.80
N PHE A 536 -21.89 -6.97 9.57
CA PHE A 536 -21.21 -8.17 10.00
C PHE A 536 -20.77 -9.04 8.81
N GLY A 537 -21.63 -9.22 7.81
CA GLY A 537 -21.31 -9.94 6.58
C GLY A 537 -20.17 -9.29 5.78
N SER A 538 -20.10 -7.95 5.74
CA SER A 538 -19.02 -7.22 5.06
C SER A 538 -17.70 -7.35 5.79
N GLN A 539 -17.71 -7.30 7.12
CA GLN A 539 -16.53 -7.56 7.93
C GLN A 539 -16.06 -9.00 7.77
N LEU A 540 -16.97 -9.97 7.72
CA LEU A 540 -16.61 -11.37 7.45
C LEU A 540 -15.94 -11.52 6.08
N ALA A 541 -16.56 -10.99 5.02
CA ALA A 541 -16.03 -10.97 3.67
C ALA A 541 -14.62 -10.36 3.61
N LEU A 542 -14.46 -9.15 4.16
CA LEU A 542 -13.16 -8.47 4.24
C LEU A 542 -12.08 -9.32 4.90
N ASN A 543 -12.37 -9.88 6.08
CA ASN A 543 -11.37 -10.60 6.86
C ASN A 543 -11.00 -11.94 6.20
N PHE A 544 -11.94 -12.63 5.56
CA PHE A 544 -11.64 -13.83 4.77
C PHE A 544 -10.92 -13.53 3.46
N ALA A 545 -11.15 -12.38 2.83
CA ALA A 545 -10.42 -11.95 1.63
C ALA A 545 -8.99 -11.52 1.94
N VAL A 546 -8.78 -10.75 3.03
CA VAL A 546 -7.47 -10.19 3.40
C VAL A 546 -6.56 -11.23 4.07
N THR A 547 -7.09 -12.25 4.73
CA THR A 547 -6.24 -13.26 5.39
C THR A 547 -5.26 -13.94 4.42
N PRO A 548 -5.68 -14.40 3.23
CA PRO A 548 -4.74 -14.89 2.21
C PRO A 548 -3.71 -13.87 1.77
N PHE A 549 -4.10 -12.60 1.66
CA PHE A 549 -3.20 -11.52 1.28
C PHE A 549 -2.02 -11.41 2.25
N VAL A 550 -2.27 -11.61 3.55
CA VAL A 550 -1.22 -11.55 4.58
C VAL A 550 -0.45 -12.87 4.69
N LEU A 551 -1.12 -14.01 4.54
CA LEU A 551 -0.47 -15.33 4.62
C LEU A 551 0.47 -15.60 3.43
N MET A 552 0.20 -14.98 2.27
CA MET A 552 0.99 -15.00 1.02
C MET A 552 1.15 -16.37 0.35
N GLU A 553 1.52 -17.42 1.09
CA GLU A 553 1.87 -18.75 0.60
C GLU A 553 0.66 -19.66 0.38
N VAL A 554 0.66 -20.39 -0.74
CA VAL A 554 -0.46 -21.26 -1.14
C VAL A 554 -0.81 -22.32 -0.08
N GLN A 555 0.19 -22.91 0.59
CA GLN A 555 -0.04 -23.95 1.60
C GLN A 555 -0.77 -23.39 2.83
N LYS A 556 -0.34 -22.23 3.31
CA LYS A 556 -0.96 -21.51 4.43
C LYS A 556 -2.38 -21.08 4.09
N VAL A 557 -2.58 -20.54 2.88
CA VAL A 557 -3.89 -20.11 2.36
C VAL A 557 -4.85 -21.29 2.24
N TRP A 558 -4.39 -22.39 1.65
CA TRP A 558 -5.19 -23.60 1.48
C TRP A 558 -5.59 -24.20 2.83
N TYR A 559 -4.64 -24.32 3.75
CA TYR A 559 -4.90 -24.82 5.10
C TYR A 559 -5.89 -23.92 5.85
N PHE A 560 -5.74 -22.59 5.77
CA PHE A 560 -6.70 -21.65 6.34
C PHE A 560 -8.11 -21.94 5.86
N TYR A 561 -8.37 -21.95 4.55
CA TYR A 561 -9.72 -22.20 4.04
C TYR A 561 -10.23 -23.61 4.33
N LYS A 562 -9.36 -24.63 4.30
CA LYS A 562 -9.73 -26.01 4.66
C LYS A 562 -10.27 -26.08 6.09
N THR A 563 -9.61 -25.43 7.04
CA THR A 563 -10.06 -25.42 8.45
C THR A 563 -11.37 -24.64 8.67
N TRP A 564 -11.74 -23.77 7.72
CA TRP A 564 -13.02 -23.05 7.69
C TRP A 564 -14.02 -23.68 6.70
N TYR A 565 -13.75 -24.90 6.24
CA TYR A 565 -14.60 -25.68 5.32
C TYR A 565 -14.94 -24.96 4.01
N PHE A 566 -14.11 -24.01 3.59
CA PHE A 566 -14.33 -23.18 2.39
C PHE A 566 -15.67 -22.42 2.37
N ILE A 567 -16.34 -22.25 3.52
CA ILE A 567 -17.72 -21.71 3.59
C ILE A 567 -17.82 -20.33 2.94
N VAL A 568 -16.96 -19.38 3.31
CA VAL A 568 -17.04 -18.00 2.79
C VAL A 568 -16.79 -17.94 1.28
N PRO A 569 -15.70 -18.52 0.72
CA PRO A 569 -15.52 -18.56 -0.73
C PRO A 569 -16.70 -19.19 -1.48
N VAL A 570 -17.22 -20.32 -1.01
CA VAL A 570 -18.34 -21.01 -1.65
C VAL A 570 -19.60 -20.15 -1.64
N VAL A 571 -19.95 -19.58 -0.48
CA VAL A 571 -21.12 -18.69 -0.35
C VAL A 571 -20.97 -17.46 -1.24
N SER A 572 -19.80 -16.83 -1.28
CA SER A 572 -19.52 -15.67 -2.12
C SER A 572 -19.71 -15.98 -3.61
N VAL A 573 -19.22 -17.13 -4.09
CA VAL A 573 -19.41 -17.57 -5.48
C VAL A 573 -20.88 -17.88 -5.78
N VAL A 574 -21.55 -18.66 -4.91
CA VAL A 574 -22.96 -19.02 -5.10
C VAL A 574 -23.84 -17.77 -5.14
N LEU A 575 -23.66 -16.83 -4.22
CA LEU A 575 -24.41 -15.57 -4.20
C LEU A 575 -24.10 -14.71 -5.42
N ALA A 576 -22.85 -14.65 -5.88
CA ALA A 576 -22.49 -13.90 -7.07
C ALA A 576 -23.13 -14.47 -8.35
N LEU A 577 -23.27 -15.78 -8.45
CA LEU A 577 -23.85 -16.47 -9.62
C LEU A 577 -25.38 -16.48 -9.61
N THR A 578 -25.99 -16.61 -8.43
CA THR A 578 -27.46 -16.68 -8.26
C THR A 578 -28.11 -15.30 -8.24
N LEU A 579 -27.52 -14.34 -7.51
CA LEU A 579 -28.01 -12.97 -7.43
C LEU A 579 -27.43 -12.13 -8.57
N LYS A 580 -27.61 -12.58 -9.83
CA LYS A 580 -27.07 -11.91 -11.02
C LYS A 580 -27.38 -10.41 -10.97
N GLY A 581 -26.34 -9.60 -10.73
CA GLY A 581 -26.41 -8.17 -10.97
C GLY A 581 -26.49 -7.97 -12.47
N ALA A 582 -27.58 -7.38 -12.99
CA ALA A 582 -27.69 -7.14 -14.42
C ALA A 582 -26.42 -6.45 -14.96
N SER A 583 -26.02 -6.91 -16.14
CA SER A 583 -25.08 -6.24 -17.01
C SER A 583 -25.40 -4.74 -17.07
N THR A 584 -24.38 -3.90 -17.22
CA THR A 584 -24.45 -2.43 -17.33
C THR A 584 -25.34 -1.89 -18.46
N LYS A 585 -26.09 -2.75 -19.17
CA LYS A 585 -27.06 -2.39 -20.21
C LYS A 585 -28.41 -1.89 -19.66
N ASP A 586 -28.77 -2.15 -18.40
CA ASP A 586 -30.11 -1.82 -17.87
C ASP A 586 -30.19 -0.57 -16.97
N ALA A 587 -29.13 0.23 -16.87
CA ALA A 587 -29.21 1.52 -16.21
C ALA A 587 -29.92 2.54 -17.12
N LYS A 588 -31.25 2.49 -17.21
CA LYS A 588 -32.04 3.63 -17.68
C LYS A 588 -31.65 4.83 -16.79
N LYS A 589 -31.11 5.89 -17.40
CA LYS A 589 -30.86 7.16 -16.74
C LYS A 589 -32.13 7.58 -15.98
N PRO A 590 -32.03 8.00 -14.70
CA PRO A 590 -33.15 8.68 -14.07
C PRO A 590 -33.48 9.91 -14.92
N GLN A 591 -34.73 10.01 -15.40
CA GLN A 591 -35.22 11.27 -15.95
C GLN A 591 -35.17 12.33 -14.84
N PRO A 592 -34.75 13.57 -15.13
CA PRO A 592 -34.88 14.65 -14.15
C PRO A 592 -36.34 14.76 -13.75
N ALA A 593 -36.60 14.84 -12.45
CA ALA A 593 -37.93 15.13 -11.95
C ALA A 593 -38.40 16.45 -12.56
N LYS A 594 -39.54 16.43 -13.26
CA LYS A 594 -40.22 17.65 -13.68
C LYS A 594 -40.52 18.45 -12.41
N GLU A 595 -39.94 19.64 -12.29
CA GLU A 595 -40.41 20.65 -11.36
C GLU A 595 -41.88 20.90 -11.65
N THR A 596 -42.74 20.52 -10.71
CA THR A 596 -44.12 20.98 -10.70
C THR A 596 -44.12 22.46 -10.35
N ASP A 597 -44.31 23.25 -11.39
CA ASP A 597 -44.61 24.67 -11.33
C ASP A 597 -45.82 24.89 -10.41
N LYS A 598 -45.60 25.54 -9.27
CA LYS A 598 -46.67 26.05 -8.40
C LYS A 598 -46.72 27.56 -8.56
N THR A 599 -47.23 28.02 -9.71
CA THR A 599 -47.85 29.33 -9.81
C THR A 599 -49.11 29.34 -8.96
N LYS A 600 -49.05 30.07 -7.84
CA LYS A 600 -50.22 30.43 -7.03
C LYS A 600 -51.11 31.37 -7.82
N SER A 601 -52.37 31.00 -8.00
CA SER A 601 -53.48 31.94 -8.10
C SER A 601 -54.04 32.19 -6.69
N ASN A 602 -54.47 33.43 -6.49
CA ASN A 602 -55.10 34.06 -5.31
C ASN A 602 -54.14 34.91 -4.47
#